data_AF-A0A7W9X5L8-F1
#
_entry.id   AF-A0A7W9X5L8-F1
#
_cell.length_a   1.000
_cell.length_b   1.000
_cell.length_c   1.000
_cell.angle_alpha   90.00
_cell.angle_beta   90.00
_cell.angle_gamma   90.00
#
_symmetry.space_group_name_H-M   'P 1'
#
loop_
_entity.id
_entity.type
_entity.pdbx_description
1 polymer ?
#
loop_
_entity_poly.entity_id
_entity_poly.type
_entity_poly.pdbx_seq_one_letter_code
_entity_poly.pdbx_strand_id
1 'polypeptide(L)' 'MKVGKIPVASIILGVVTLTALLLKFFNPAQAVVNSAFINGAYAGSLFVLGLYYVNIYYTAWINNRKEAKAHQE' A
#
# COMPACT_ATOMS: atom_id res chain seq x y z
N MET A 1 6.98 -4.40 5.68
CA MET A 1 6.83 -5.87 5.54
C MET A 1 6.40 -6.20 4.12
N LYS A 2 7.01 -7.22 3.51
CA LYS A 2 6.67 -7.72 2.16
C LYS A 2 6.43 -9.21 2.26
N VAL A 3 5.47 -9.74 1.51
CA VAL A 3 5.34 -11.19 1.29
C VAL A 3 5.89 -11.46 -0.11
N GLY A 4 7.09 -12.06 -0.17
CA GLY A 4 7.85 -12.13 -1.42
C GLY A 4 8.18 -10.74 -1.98
N LYS A 5 7.83 -10.48 -3.24
CA LYS A 5 8.04 -9.19 -3.92
C LYS A 5 6.90 -8.18 -3.71
N ILE A 6 5.79 -8.61 -3.11
CA ILE A 6 4.55 -7.82 -3.03
C ILE A 6 4.47 -7.10 -1.67
N PRO A 7 4.22 -5.78 -1.64
CA PRO A 7 3.97 -5.07 -0.39
C PRO A 7 2.71 -5.61 0.28
N VAL A 8 2.76 -5.87 1.60
CA VAL A 8 1.59 -6.37 2.35
C VAL A 8 0.39 -5.42 2.20
N ALA A 9 0.64 -4.11 2.13
CA ALA A 9 -0.39 -3.10 1.89
C ALA A 9 -1.17 -3.30 0.57
N SER A 10 -0.54 -3.85 -0.48
CA SER A 10 -1.22 -4.20 -1.73
C SER A 10 -2.22 -5.34 -1.54
N ILE A 11 -1.85 -6.34 -0.74
CA ILE A 11 -2.71 -7.49 -0.43
C ILE A 11 -3.91 -7.01 0.39
N ILE A 12 -3.67 -6.16 1.40
CA ILE A 12 -4.72 -5.55 2.22
C ILE A 12 -5.68 -4.73 1.34
N LEU A 13 -5.17 -3.90 0.41
CA LEU A 13 -6.00 -3.17 -0.55
C LEU A 13 -6.90 -4.09 -1.36
N GLY A 14 -6.36 -5.20 -1.87
CA GLY A 14 -7.14 -6.20 -2.60
C GLY A 14 -8.27 -6.79 -1.76
N VAL A 15 -7.96 -7.22 -0.54
CA VAL A 15 -8.95 -7.79 0.39
C VAL A 15 -10.02 -6.77 0.77
N VAL A 16 -9.64 -5.54 1.10
CA VAL A 16 -10.59 -4.46 1.47
C VAL A 16 -11.50 -4.13 0.29
N THR A 17 -10.96 -4.04 -0.93
CA THR A 17 -11.75 -3.76 -2.14
C THR A 17 -12.74 -4.89 -2.43
N LEU A 18 -12.28 -6.15 -2.36
CA LEU A 18 -13.13 -7.31 -2.60
C LEU A 18 -14.26 -7.39 -1.54
N THR A 19 -13.90 -7.17 -0.28
CA THR A 19 -14.86 -7.15 0.84
C THR A 19 -15.90 -6.04 0.67
N ALA A 20 -15.47 -4.85 0.26
CA ALA A 20 -16.37 -3.72 0.00
C ALA A 20 -17.36 -4.02 -1.14
N LEU A 21 -16.88 -4.64 -2.23
CA LEU A 21 -17.74 -5.06 -3.35
C LEU A 21 -18.75 -6.12 -2.91
N LEU A 22 -18.29 -7.16 -2.21
CA LEU A 22 -19.16 -8.23 -1.73
C LEU A 22 -20.20 -7.71 -0.74
N LEU A 23 -19.81 -6.84 0.20
CA LEU A 23 -20.75 -6.20 1.12
C LEU A 23 -21.76 -5.34 0.37
N LYS A 24 -21.33 -4.53 -0.60
CA LYS A 24 -22.25 -3.68 -1.38
C LYS A 24 -23.27 -4.50 -2.17
N PHE A 25 -22.88 -5.65 -2.74
CA PHE A 25 -23.75 -6.48 -3.55
C PHE A 25 -24.68 -7.39 -2.74
N PHE A 26 -24.16 -8.07 -1.72
CA PHE A 26 -24.92 -9.08 -0.98
C PHE A 26 -25.54 -8.55 0.33
N ASN A 27 -24.94 -7.53 0.96
CA ASN A 27 -25.35 -7.02 2.27
C ASN A 27 -25.25 -5.48 2.35
N PRO A 28 -26.02 -4.73 1.55
CA PRO A 28 -25.86 -3.28 1.41
C PRO A 28 -26.04 -2.51 2.72
N ALA A 29 -26.92 -2.96 3.62
CA ALA A 29 -27.08 -2.36 4.95
C ALA A 29 -25.78 -2.42 5.78
N GLN A 30 -25.08 -3.55 5.72
CA GLN A 30 -23.78 -3.73 6.39
C GLN A 30 -22.67 -2.91 5.71
N ALA A 31 -22.75 -2.70 4.40
CA ALA A 31 -21.80 -1.84 3.69
C ALA A 31 -21.86 -0.38 4.16
N VAL A 32 -23.07 0.14 4.44
CA VAL A 32 -23.25 1.51 4.95
C VAL A 32 -22.71 1.65 6.37
N VAL A 33 -23.02 0.70 7.26
CA VAL A 33 -22.55 0.71 8.66
C VAL A 33 -21.01 0.62 8.73
N ASN A 34 -20.39 -0.21 7.89
CA ASN A 34 -18.94 -0.42 7.90
C ASN A 34 -18.17 0.54 6.98
N SER A 35 -18.85 1.50 6.34
CA SER A 35 -18.25 2.38 5.33
C SER A 35 -17.05 3.18 5.84
N ALA A 36 -17.13 3.70 7.07
CA ALA A 36 -16.04 4.45 7.69
C ALA A 36 -14.79 3.57 7.92
N PHE A 37 -14.98 2.34 8.39
CA PHE A 37 -13.89 1.39 8.60
C PHE A 37 -13.25 0.97 7.27
N ILE A 38 -14.06 0.66 6.25
CA ILE A 38 -13.59 0.26 4.92
C ILE A 38 -12.80 1.41 4.27
N ASN A 39 -13.32 2.64 4.32
CA ASN A 39 -12.64 3.82 3.77
C ASN A 39 -11.34 4.12 4.52
N GLY A 40 -11.35 4.00 5.85
CA GLY A 40 -10.14 4.14 6.68
C GLY A 40 -9.08 3.10 6.35
N ALA A 41 -9.47 1.83 6.19
CA ALA A 41 -8.56 0.76 5.79
C ALA A 41 -8.00 0.98 4.38
N TYR A 42 -8.81 1.50 3.45
CA TYR A 42 -8.38 1.83 2.10
C TYR A 42 -7.35 2.97 2.09
N ALA A 43 -7.66 4.09 2.75
CA ALA A 43 -6.77 5.24 2.86
C ALA A 43 -5.47 4.89 3.60
N GLY A 44 -5.57 4.16 4.72
CA GLY A 44 -4.41 3.70 5.47
C GLY A 44 -3.51 2.78 4.66
N SER A 45 -4.09 1.86 3.90
CA SER A 45 -3.31 0.96 3.03
C SER A 45 -2.63 1.71 1.90
N LEU A 46 -3.29 2.68 1.26
CA LEU A 46 -2.68 3.56 0.26
C LEU A 46 -1.53 4.38 0.85
N PHE A 47 -1.70 4.92 2.06
CA PHE A 47 -0.66 5.68 2.74
C PHE A 47 0.59 4.82 3.02
N VAL A 48 0.41 3.61 3.57
CA VAL A 48 1.51 2.67 3.80
C VAL A 48 2.19 2.26 2.49
N LEU A 49 1.42 2.07 1.42
CA LEU A 49 1.94 1.79 0.09
C LEU A 49 2.79 2.95 -0.45
N GLY A 50 2.30 4.18 -0.29
CA GLY A 50 3.00 5.40 -0.66
C GLY A 50 4.36 5.51 0.04
N LEU A 51 4.37 5.35 1.37
CA LEU A 51 5.62 5.32 2.16
C LEU A 51 6.56 4.21 1.71
N TYR A 52 6.03 3.04 1.38
CA TYR A 52 6.82 1.93 0.88
C TYR A 52 7.54 2.27 -0.42
N TYR A 53 6.85 2.89 -1.40
CA TYR A 53 7.49 3.31 -2.65
C TYR A 53 8.47 4.46 -2.45
N VAL A 54 8.12 5.46 -1.64
CA VAL A 54 9.04 6.55 -1.26
C VAL A 54 10.35 5.99 -0.72
N ASN A 55 10.27 4.99 0.17
CA ASN A 55 11.46 4.35 0.72
C ASN A 55 12.32 3.66 -0.35
N ILE A 56 11.70 2.97 -1.32
CA ILE A 56 12.44 2.34 -2.43
C ILE A 56 13.16 3.40 -3.27
N TYR A 57 12.46 4.45 -3.69
CA TYR A 57 13.05 5.52 -4.49
C TYR A 57 14.16 6.26 -3.74
N TYR A 58 13.95 6.54 -2.45
CA TYR A 58 14.95 7.19 -1.60
C TYR A 58 16.20 6.32 -1.45
N THR A 59 16.03 5.03 -1.21
CA THR A 59 17.16 4.08 -1.10
C THR A 59 17.93 3.99 -2.42
N ALA A 60 17.23 3.91 -3.56
CA ALA A 60 17.86 3.90 -4.88
C ALA A 60 18.63 5.20 -5.15
N TRP A 61 18.06 6.35 -4.79
CA TRP A 61 18.71 7.66 -4.95
C TRP A 61 19.99 7.78 -4.11
N ILE A 62 19.96 7.34 -2.85
CA ILE A 62 21.15 7.32 -2.00
C ILE A 62 22.23 6.39 -2.57
N ASN A 63 21.85 5.19 -3.01
CA ASN A 63 22.80 4.22 -3.54
C ASN A 63 23.48 4.75 -4.82
N ASN A 64 22.73 5.33 -5.75
CA ASN A 64 23.28 5.95 -6.95
C ASN A 64 24.26 7.09 -6.63
N ARG A 65 23.99 7.89 -5.59
CA ARG A 65 24.92 8.94 -5.12
C ARG A 65 26.21 8.38 -4.54
N LYS A 66 26.16 7.22 -3.89
CA LYS A 66 27.37 6.55 -3.34
C LYS A 66 28.22 5.97 -4.46
N GLU A 67 27.60 5.27 -5.41
CA GLU A 67 28.29 4.71 -6.58
C GLU A 67 28.94 5.81 -7.43
N ALA A 68 28.23 6.92 -7.67
CA ALA A 68 28.77 8.06 -8.41
C ALA A 68 30.01 8.69 -7.73
N LYS A 69 30.10 8.65 -6.41
CA LYS A 69 31.28 9.12 -5.66
C LYS A 69 32.42 8.11 -5.67
N ALA A 70 32.11 6.82 -5.60
CA ALA A 70 33.10 5.74 -5.65
C ALA A 70 33.78 5.61 -7.02
N HIS A 71 33.15 6.06 -8.11
CA HIS A 71 33.74 6.11 -9.45
C HIS A 71 34.57 7.38 -9.74
N GLN A 72 34.62 8.34 -8.83
CA GLN A 72 35.44 9.56 -8.95
C GLN A 72 36.79 9.46 -8.22
N GLU A 73 37.00 8.40 -7.44
CA GLU A 73 38.29 8.01 -6.84
C GLU A 73 39.01 7.00 -7.74
#